data_AF-A0AAE7BIZ4-F1
#
_entry.id   AF-A0AAE7BIZ4-F1
#
_cell.length_a   1.000
_cell.length_b   1.000
_cell.length_c   1.000
_cell.angle_alpha   90.00
_cell.angle_beta   90.00
_cell.angle_gamma   90.00
#
_symmetry.space_group_name_H-M   'P 1'
#
loop_
_entity.id
_entity.type
_entity.pdbx_description
1 polymer ?
#
loop_
_entity_poly.entity_id
_entity_poly.type
_entity_poly.pdbx_seq_one_letter_code
_entity_poly.pdbx_strand_id
1 'polypeptide(L)'
;MRTEAGLVAGSLRMEDPSRRVFRDETLIVLALSLGASAVSSLISFVGSVTRPGGLKDQAANLNSSAAPGRPWLDLAWQLFGIATALVPVLLVLHLLTREGAGPRSVGFDLTRPRFDLTRGTALAACIGSAGLAFYLVSRAAGMNLTVVPESLPGEWWKFPVLILSAAENSVLEEVIVVGYLLRRLEQLGWSPVAALLASSVLRGSYHLYQGIGGFIGNLVMGVVFAFLYQRWRRVGPLVVAHTLLDIGAFVGYALLAGKVGWLPTA
;
A
#
# COMPACT_ATOMS: atom_id res chain seq x y z
N MET A 1 -36.14 56.18 -16.66
CA MET A 1 -36.53 54.93 -15.99
C MET A 1 -35.76 53.80 -16.68
N ARG A 2 -34.90 53.11 -15.90
CA ARG A 2 -34.21 51.83 -16.17
C ARG A 2 -33.11 51.79 -17.25
N THR A 3 -31.92 52.09 -16.76
CA THR A 3 -30.62 51.45 -17.04
C THR A 3 -30.77 49.94 -17.24
N GLU A 4 -30.37 49.42 -18.40
CA GLU A 4 -30.15 47.98 -18.59
C GLU A 4 -28.81 47.61 -17.96
N ALA A 5 -28.90 46.96 -16.81
CA ALA A 5 -27.78 46.33 -16.16
C ALA A 5 -27.35 45.11 -16.98
N GLY A 6 -26.18 45.20 -17.61
CA GLY A 6 -25.43 44.04 -18.07
C GLY A 6 -25.15 43.15 -16.87
N LEU A 7 -25.94 42.08 -16.74
CA LEU A 7 -25.63 40.95 -15.88
C LEU A 7 -24.36 40.31 -16.44
N VAL A 8 -23.21 40.77 -15.93
CA VAL A 8 -21.96 40.02 -15.98
C VAL A 8 -22.24 38.74 -15.21
N ALA A 9 -22.65 37.70 -15.94
CA ALA A 9 -22.60 36.34 -15.47
C ALA A 9 -21.12 36.02 -15.27
N GLY A 10 -20.61 36.42 -14.10
CA GLY A 10 -19.33 35.96 -13.60
C GLY A 10 -19.44 34.46 -13.45
N SER A 11 -19.03 33.74 -14.49
CA SER A 11 -18.65 32.35 -14.37
C SER A 11 -17.68 32.31 -13.20
N LEU A 12 -18.09 31.76 -12.07
CA LEU A 12 -17.17 31.38 -11.01
C LEU A 12 -16.27 30.31 -11.63
N ARG A 13 -15.20 30.75 -12.30
CA ARG A 13 -14.06 29.89 -12.60
C ARG A 13 -13.62 29.44 -11.22
N MET A 14 -13.88 28.19 -10.87
CA MET A 14 -13.22 27.60 -9.72
C MET A 14 -11.73 27.77 -10.02
N GLU A 15 -11.06 28.64 -9.27
CA GLU A 15 -9.62 28.83 -9.40
C GLU A 15 -8.98 27.45 -9.23
N ASP A 16 -8.11 27.09 -10.16
CA ASP A 16 -7.36 25.84 -10.10
C ASP A 16 -6.65 25.79 -8.73
N PRO A 17 -6.77 24.71 -7.94
CA PRO A 17 -6.28 24.71 -6.57
C PRO A 17 -4.80 25.13 -6.52
N SER A 18 -4.50 26.10 -5.64
CA SER A 18 -3.12 26.57 -5.52
C SER A 18 -2.18 25.43 -5.11
N ARG A 19 -0.88 25.53 -5.45
CA ARG A 19 0.15 24.57 -5.00
C ARG A 19 0.13 24.31 -3.49
N ARG A 20 -0.31 25.29 -2.69
CA ARG A 20 -0.46 25.15 -1.25
C ARG A 20 -1.53 24.13 -0.88
N VAL A 21 -2.66 24.14 -1.58
CA VAL A 21 -3.77 23.18 -1.36
C VAL A 21 -3.30 21.76 -1.65
N PHE A 22 -2.66 21.53 -2.80
CA PHE A 22 -2.15 20.18 -3.13
C PHE A 22 -1.13 19.68 -2.13
N ARG A 23 -0.24 20.54 -1.64
CA ARG A 23 0.72 20.19 -0.60
C ARG A 23 -0.01 19.80 0.69
N ASP A 24 -0.93 20.64 1.16
CA ASP A 24 -1.61 20.43 2.44
C ASP A 24 -2.50 19.18 2.39
N GLU A 25 -3.24 18.96 1.29
CA GLU A 25 -3.99 17.73 1.05
C GLU A 25 -3.09 16.49 1.04
N THR A 26 -1.93 16.56 0.38
CA THR A 26 -0.97 15.44 0.33
C THR A 26 -0.45 15.12 1.72
N LEU A 27 -0.07 16.13 2.50
CA LEU A 27 0.42 15.95 3.86
C LEU A 27 -0.65 15.36 4.78
N ILE A 28 -1.90 15.83 4.69
CA ILE A 28 -3.01 15.29 5.48
C ILE A 28 -3.30 13.83 5.12
N VAL A 29 -3.36 13.50 3.83
CA VAL A 29 -3.57 12.12 3.38
C VAL A 29 -2.46 11.22 3.92
N LEU A 30 -1.19 11.61 3.80
CA LEU A 30 -0.07 10.83 4.31
C LEU A 30 -0.10 10.71 5.84
N ALA A 31 -0.41 11.78 6.57
CA ALA A 31 -0.49 11.79 8.02
C ALA A 31 -1.64 10.92 8.57
N LEU A 32 -2.74 10.76 7.82
CA LEU A 32 -3.84 9.87 8.17
C LEU A 32 -3.61 8.41 7.72
N SER A 33 -2.55 8.12 6.97
CA SER A 33 -2.31 6.82 6.35
C SER A 33 -0.84 6.39 6.40
N LEU A 34 -0.23 6.12 5.26
CA LEU A 34 1.07 5.46 5.12
C LEU A 34 2.25 6.32 5.58
N GLY A 35 2.07 7.64 5.70
CA GLY A 35 3.04 8.52 6.37
C GLY A 35 3.06 8.28 7.89
N ALA A 36 1.90 8.11 8.53
CA ALA A 36 1.85 7.67 9.92
C ALA A 36 2.39 6.25 10.09
N SER A 37 2.07 5.33 9.17
CA SER A 37 2.64 3.97 9.17
C SER A 37 4.16 3.99 9.04
N ALA A 38 4.75 4.91 8.25
CA ALA A 38 6.20 5.07 8.15
C ALA A 38 6.84 5.50 9.48
N VAL A 39 6.24 6.47 10.18
CA VAL A 39 6.70 6.89 11.51
C VAL A 39 6.59 5.75 12.52
N SER A 40 5.43 5.07 12.56
CA SER A 40 5.21 3.90 13.42
C SER A 40 6.21 2.78 13.14
N SER A 41 6.52 2.55 11.86
CA SER A 41 7.47 1.52 11.43
C SER A 41 8.90 1.83 11.86
N LEU A 42 9.31 3.10 11.79
CA LEU A 42 10.60 3.55 12.29
C LEU A 42 10.71 3.36 13.80
N ILE A 43 9.69 3.76 14.56
CA ILE A 43 9.65 3.58 16.02
C ILE A 43 9.75 2.09 16.36
N SER A 44 8.96 1.25 15.69
CA SER A 44 8.96 -0.20 15.89
C SER A 44 10.33 -0.82 15.58
N PHE A 45 10.96 -0.42 14.48
CA PHE A 45 12.29 -0.88 14.10
C PHE A 45 13.37 -0.46 15.11
N VAL A 46 13.35 0.79 15.57
CA VAL A 46 14.27 1.27 16.62
C VAL A 46 14.09 0.47 17.91
N GLY A 47 12.84 0.18 18.30
CA GLY A 47 12.53 -0.72 19.42
C GLY A 47 13.11 -2.12 19.23
N SER A 48 13.00 -2.68 18.02
CA SER A 48 13.58 -3.99 17.70
C SER A 48 15.10 -4.02 17.77
N VAL A 49 15.82 -3.03 17.22
CA VAL A 49 17.30 -3.02 17.23
C VAL A 49 17.90 -2.69 18.60
N THR A 50 17.13 -2.07 19.51
CA THR A 50 17.59 -1.72 20.86
C THR A 50 17.25 -2.78 21.92
N ARG A 51 16.39 -3.75 21.59
CA ARG A 51 16.01 -4.85 22.48
C ARG A 51 17.12 -5.91 22.56
N PRO A 52 17.36 -6.54 23.74
CA PRO A 52 18.29 -7.68 23.82
C PRO A 52 17.88 -8.85 22.90
N GLY A 53 18.85 -9.39 22.16
CA GLY A 53 18.65 -10.42 21.11
C GLY A 53 18.97 -9.89 19.71
N GLY A 54 19.01 -10.77 18.70
CA GLY A 54 19.16 -10.36 17.30
C GLY A 54 17.81 -10.03 16.66
N LEU A 55 17.81 -9.30 15.54
CA LEU A 55 16.59 -9.05 14.74
C LEU A 55 15.92 -10.37 14.31
N LYS A 56 16.73 -11.37 13.94
CA LYS A 56 16.26 -12.70 13.54
C LYS A 56 15.45 -13.43 14.62
N ASP A 57 15.62 -13.05 15.89
CA ASP A 57 14.95 -13.66 17.05
C ASP A 57 13.61 -12.97 17.36
N GLN A 58 13.24 -11.96 16.57
CA GLN A 58 11.99 -11.21 16.70
C GLN A 58 11.06 -11.49 15.51
N ALA A 59 9.76 -11.29 15.72
CA ALA A 59 8.73 -11.53 14.72
C ALA A 59 7.88 -10.29 14.46
N ALA A 60 7.63 -10.02 13.17
CA ALA A 60 6.66 -9.03 12.71
C ALA A 60 5.39 -9.77 12.30
N ASN A 61 4.29 -9.53 13.02
CA ASN A 61 2.99 -10.16 12.75
C ASN A 61 2.14 -9.21 11.91
N LEU A 62 1.55 -9.74 10.84
CA LEU A 62 0.69 -9.00 9.93
C LEU A 62 -0.79 -9.28 10.25
N ASN A 63 -1.28 -10.47 9.90
CA ASN A 63 -2.67 -10.87 10.10
C ASN A 63 -2.84 -11.72 11.36
N SER A 64 -2.94 -11.09 12.53
CA SER A 64 -3.10 -11.78 13.82
C SER A 64 -4.50 -11.63 14.40
N SER A 65 -4.91 -12.60 15.23
CA SER A 65 -6.18 -12.55 15.96
C SER A 65 -6.23 -11.38 16.94
N ALA A 66 -7.28 -10.56 16.87
CA ALA A 66 -7.55 -9.47 17.80
C ALA A 66 -8.36 -9.91 19.02
N ALA A 67 -9.09 -11.04 18.90
CA ALA A 67 -9.89 -11.61 19.98
C ALA A 67 -9.75 -13.15 20.03
N PRO A 68 -8.60 -13.68 20.49
CA PRO A 68 -8.37 -15.12 20.59
C PRO A 68 -9.48 -15.83 21.38
N GLY A 69 -9.97 -16.96 20.85
CA GLY A 69 -11.06 -17.73 21.46
C GLY A 69 -12.46 -17.13 21.29
N ARG A 70 -12.61 -16.00 20.57
CA ARG A 70 -13.91 -15.34 20.32
C ARG A 70 -14.12 -15.09 18.81
N PRO A 71 -14.41 -16.14 18.01
CA PRO A 71 -14.32 -16.08 16.54
C PRO A 71 -15.13 -14.96 15.88
N TRP A 72 -16.37 -14.72 16.33
CA TRP A 72 -17.22 -13.67 15.77
C TRP A 72 -16.76 -12.26 16.13
N LEU A 73 -16.20 -12.08 17.33
CA LEU A 73 -15.62 -10.79 17.73
C LEU A 73 -14.32 -10.53 16.95
N ASP A 74 -13.51 -11.56 16.76
CA ASP A 74 -12.30 -11.46 15.96
C ASP A 74 -12.64 -11.08 14.50
N LEU A 75 -13.57 -11.81 13.87
CA LEU A 75 -14.05 -11.48 12.53
C LEU A 75 -14.55 -10.02 12.44
N ALA A 76 -15.30 -9.54 13.44
CA ALA A 76 -15.75 -8.15 13.48
C ALA A 76 -14.57 -7.16 13.51
N TRP A 77 -13.53 -7.43 14.30
CA TRP A 77 -12.32 -6.62 14.33
C TRP A 77 -11.53 -6.66 13.03
N GLN A 78 -11.41 -7.83 12.39
CA GLN A 78 -10.74 -7.96 11.09
C GLN A 78 -11.45 -7.12 10.02
N LEU A 79 -12.78 -7.26 9.91
CA LEU A 79 -13.59 -6.50 8.95
C LEU A 79 -13.58 -5.00 9.25
N PHE A 80 -13.61 -4.61 10.52
CA PHE A 80 -13.47 -3.22 10.93
C PHE A 80 -12.10 -2.64 10.53
N GLY A 81 -11.01 -3.37 10.78
CA GLY A 81 -9.66 -2.96 10.39
C GLY A 81 -9.55 -2.73 8.88
N ILE A 82 -10.00 -3.71 8.08
CA ILE A 82 -10.03 -3.61 6.63
C ILE A 82 -10.86 -2.41 6.16
N ALA A 83 -12.07 -2.23 6.69
CA ALA A 83 -12.96 -1.15 6.28
C ALA A 83 -12.39 0.24 6.61
N THR A 84 -11.80 0.39 7.79
CA THR A 84 -11.24 1.67 8.24
C THR A 84 -9.92 2.00 7.53
N ALA A 85 -9.10 1.02 7.20
CA ALA A 85 -7.88 1.20 6.41
C ALA A 85 -8.15 1.72 4.99
N LEU A 86 -9.34 1.47 4.43
CA LEU A 86 -9.76 2.02 3.12
C LEU A 86 -10.27 3.47 3.19
N VAL A 87 -10.51 4.05 4.38
CA VAL A 87 -11.04 5.42 4.50
C VAL A 87 -10.12 6.48 3.88
N PRO A 88 -8.78 6.45 4.08
CA PRO A 88 -7.86 7.35 3.38
C PRO A 88 -7.92 7.23 1.84
N VAL A 89 -8.20 6.03 1.31
CA VAL A 89 -8.41 5.83 -0.13
C VAL A 89 -9.67 6.56 -0.58
N LEU A 90 -10.78 6.41 0.16
CA LEU A 90 -12.02 7.15 -0.12
C LEU A 90 -11.81 8.66 -0.08
N LEU A 91 -11.01 9.16 0.88
CA LEU A 91 -10.62 10.56 0.95
C LEU A 91 -9.86 10.99 -0.32
N VAL A 92 -8.86 10.23 -0.75
CA VAL A 92 -8.13 10.50 -2.00
C VAL A 92 -9.06 10.54 -3.21
N LEU A 93 -9.95 9.56 -3.36
CA LEU A 93 -10.91 9.53 -4.47
C LEU A 93 -11.87 10.71 -4.42
N HIS A 94 -12.29 11.13 -3.22
CA HIS A 94 -13.10 12.33 -3.02
C HIS A 94 -12.35 13.60 -3.44
N LEU A 95 -11.09 13.77 -3.03
CA LEU A 95 -10.26 14.91 -3.42
C LEU A 95 -10.04 14.98 -4.94
N LEU A 96 -9.73 13.84 -5.58
CA LEU A 96 -9.61 13.74 -7.04
C LEU A 96 -10.92 14.09 -7.75
N THR A 97 -12.06 13.71 -7.19
CA THR A 97 -13.37 14.04 -7.75
C THR A 97 -13.69 15.52 -7.58
N ARG A 98 -13.35 16.10 -6.42
CA ARG A 98 -13.56 17.52 -6.11
C ARG A 98 -12.77 18.46 -7.04
N GLU A 99 -11.58 18.04 -7.49
CA GLU A 99 -10.80 18.79 -8.49
C GLU A 99 -11.22 18.51 -9.96
N GLY A 100 -12.26 17.72 -10.18
CA GLY A 100 -12.78 17.40 -11.52
C GLY A 100 -11.99 16.32 -12.28
N ALA A 101 -10.98 15.70 -11.67
CA ALA A 101 -10.15 14.67 -12.32
C ALA A 101 -10.73 13.25 -12.18
N GLY A 102 -11.30 12.95 -11.01
CA GLY A 102 -11.91 11.67 -10.64
C GLY A 102 -10.93 10.49 -10.55
N PRO A 103 -11.42 9.28 -10.19
CA PRO A 103 -10.59 8.08 -9.99
C PRO A 103 -9.83 7.63 -11.26
N ARG A 104 -10.40 7.92 -12.44
CA ARG A 104 -9.78 7.61 -13.74
C ARG A 104 -8.46 8.34 -13.97
N SER A 105 -8.24 9.47 -13.29
CA SER A 105 -7.00 10.26 -13.43
C SER A 105 -5.75 9.56 -12.90
N VAL A 106 -5.93 8.58 -12.02
CA VAL A 106 -4.86 7.67 -11.55
C VAL A 106 -5.03 6.25 -12.13
N GLY A 107 -5.98 6.09 -13.05
CA GLY A 107 -6.38 4.82 -13.65
C GLY A 107 -6.85 3.77 -12.63
N PHE A 108 -7.47 4.23 -11.54
CA PHE A 108 -8.24 3.39 -10.62
C PHE A 108 -9.68 3.33 -11.12
N ASP A 109 -9.92 2.51 -12.13
CA ASP A 109 -11.22 2.34 -12.78
C ASP A 109 -11.35 0.96 -13.43
N LEU A 110 -12.55 0.61 -13.90
CA LEU A 110 -12.83 -0.70 -14.52
C LEU A 110 -12.83 -0.68 -16.05
N THR A 111 -12.17 0.29 -16.69
CA THR A 111 -12.23 0.45 -18.16
C THR A 111 -11.34 -0.55 -18.93
N ARG A 112 -10.30 -1.12 -18.30
CA ARG A 112 -9.35 -2.05 -18.95
C ARG A 112 -9.05 -3.31 -18.11
N PRO A 113 -10.05 -4.07 -17.66
CA PRO A 113 -9.86 -5.16 -16.69
C PRO A 113 -8.94 -6.26 -17.22
N ARG A 114 -9.02 -6.63 -18.49
CA ARG A 114 -8.14 -7.64 -19.10
C ARG A 114 -6.68 -7.22 -19.10
N PHE A 115 -6.42 -5.94 -19.37
CA PHE A 115 -5.06 -5.39 -19.34
C PHE A 115 -4.51 -5.43 -17.91
N ASP A 116 -5.32 -5.00 -16.95
CA ASP A 116 -4.95 -4.98 -15.53
C ASP A 116 -4.64 -6.38 -15.00
N LEU A 117 -5.54 -7.33 -15.26
CA LEU A 117 -5.36 -8.72 -14.84
C LEU A 117 -4.13 -9.36 -15.49
N THR A 118 -3.94 -9.19 -16.80
CA THR A 118 -2.83 -9.85 -17.51
C THR A 118 -1.48 -9.28 -17.10
N ARG A 119 -1.34 -7.94 -17.10
CA ARG A 119 -0.08 -7.27 -16.75
C ARG A 119 0.22 -7.43 -15.26
N GLY A 120 -0.80 -7.32 -14.40
CA GLY A 120 -0.66 -7.51 -12.96
C GLY A 120 -0.24 -8.92 -12.60
N THR A 121 -0.84 -9.94 -13.20
CA THR A 121 -0.46 -11.34 -12.98
C THR A 121 0.98 -11.62 -13.43
N ALA A 122 1.38 -11.13 -14.62
CA ALA A 122 2.74 -11.28 -15.09
C ALA A 122 3.76 -10.58 -14.17
N LEU A 123 3.41 -9.38 -13.68
CA LEU A 123 4.24 -8.63 -12.75
C LEU A 123 4.38 -9.35 -11.39
N ALA A 124 3.27 -9.88 -10.86
CA ALA A 124 3.27 -10.69 -9.64
C ALA A 124 4.13 -11.94 -9.78
N ALA A 125 4.05 -12.66 -10.91
CA ALA A 125 4.87 -13.85 -11.14
C ALA A 125 6.38 -13.50 -11.14
N CYS A 126 6.77 -12.42 -11.82
CA CYS A 126 8.17 -11.98 -11.86
C CYS A 126 8.67 -11.51 -10.48
N ILE A 127 7.93 -10.60 -9.84
CA ILE A 127 8.35 -10.00 -8.57
C ILE A 127 8.23 -11.00 -7.43
N GLY A 128 7.18 -11.83 -7.40
CA GLY A 128 6.98 -12.82 -6.36
C GLY A 128 8.07 -13.88 -6.35
N SER A 129 8.48 -14.35 -7.54
CA SER A 129 9.59 -15.29 -7.66
C SER A 129 10.91 -14.68 -7.19
N ALA A 130 11.22 -13.45 -7.63
CA ALA A 130 12.44 -12.75 -7.22
C ALA A 130 12.42 -12.38 -5.72
N GLY A 131 11.26 -11.96 -5.21
CA GLY A 131 11.05 -11.54 -3.83
C GLY A 131 11.16 -12.70 -2.85
N LEU A 132 10.62 -13.88 -3.20
CA LEU A 132 10.79 -15.09 -2.39
C LEU A 132 12.27 -15.48 -2.30
N ALA A 133 12.99 -15.49 -3.41
CA ALA A 133 14.43 -15.76 -3.43
C ALA A 133 15.20 -14.74 -2.57
N PHE A 134 14.91 -13.44 -2.73
CA PHE A 134 15.51 -12.36 -1.94
C PHE A 134 15.23 -12.52 -0.44
N TYR A 135 13.98 -12.79 -0.05
CA TYR A 135 13.59 -12.99 1.34
C TYR A 135 14.39 -14.12 2.00
N LEU A 136 14.53 -15.27 1.33
CA LEU A 136 15.28 -16.41 1.83
C LEU A 136 16.77 -16.06 2.01
N VAL A 137 17.37 -15.32 1.07
CA VAL A 137 18.76 -14.86 1.16
C VAL A 137 18.95 -13.83 2.28
N SER A 138 18.11 -12.80 2.37
CA SER A 138 18.19 -11.77 3.43
C SER A 138 18.01 -12.36 4.82
N ARG A 139 17.12 -13.35 4.97
CA ARG A 139 16.92 -14.07 6.23
C ARG A 139 18.13 -14.95 6.58
N ALA A 140 18.70 -15.67 5.60
CA ALA A 140 19.93 -16.43 5.80
C ALA A 140 21.12 -15.54 6.20
N ALA A 141 21.17 -14.31 5.71
CA ALA A 141 22.17 -13.31 6.08
C ALA A 141 21.92 -12.61 7.43
N GLY A 142 20.82 -12.92 8.14
CA GLY A 142 20.48 -12.33 9.45
C GLY A 142 20.04 -10.86 9.39
N MET A 143 19.66 -10.36 8.21
CA MET A 143 19.29 -8.95 7.99
C MET A 143 17.80 -8.64 8.28
N ASN A 144 16.98 -9.67 8.45
CA ASN A 144 15.52 -9.57 8.61
C ASN A 144 15.01 -10.22 9.89
N LEU A 145 13.88 -9.70 10.38
CA LEU A 145 13.05 -10.39 11.36
C LEU A 145 12.35 -11.60 10.70
N THR A 146 11.87 -12.54 11.51
CA THR A 146 10.95 -13.57 11.02
C THR A 146 9.60 -12.91 10.76
N VAL A 147 9.28 -12.64 9.50
CA VAL A 147 7.95 -12.15 9.10
C VAL A 147 6.96 -13.29 9.23
N VAL A 148 5.93 -13.11 10.06
CA VAL A 148 4.80 -14.04 10.23
C VAL A 148 3.62 -13.42 9.49
N PRO A 149 3.36 -13.84 8.23
CA PRO A 149 2.36 -13.20 7.38
C PRO A 149 0.93 -13.35 7.90
N GLU A 150 0.64 -14.44 8.62
CA GLU A 150 -0.64 -14.64 9.28
C GLU A 150 -0.53 -15.61 10.48
N SER A 151 -1.37 -15.38 11.48
CA SER A 151 -1.57 -16.23 12.65
C SER A 151 -3.05 -16.28 13.06
N LEU A 152 -3.96 -16.19 12.09
CA LEU A 152 -5.40 -16.28 12.33
C LEU A 152 -5.80 -17.71 12.71
N PRO A 153 -6.80 -17.88 13.60
CA PRO A 153 -7.31 -19.20 13.98
C PRO A 153 -7.89 -19.94 12.77
N GLY A 154 -7.98 -21.27 12.87
CA GLY A 154 -8.45 -22.16 11.80
C GLY A 154 -9.95 -22.09 11.48
N GLU A 155 -10.52 -20.89 11.52
CA GLU A 155 -11.92 -20.62 11.22
C GLU A 155 -12.17 -20.56 9.70
N TRP A 156 -13.39 -20.86 9.26
CA TRP A 156 -13.74 -20.86 7.82
C TRP A 156 -13.50 -19.51 7.13
N TRP A 157 -13.62 -18.41 7.89
CA TRP A 157 -13.43 -17.05 7.40
C TRP A 157 -11.96 -16.62 7.29
N LYS A 158 -11.01 -17.44 7.77
CA LYS A 158 -9.56 -17.15 7.70
C LYS A 158 -9.12 -16.78 6.29
N PHE A 159 -9.33 -17.67 5.32
CA PHE A 159 -8.89 -17.41 3.94
C PHE A 159 -9.63 -16.24 3.27
N PRO A 160 -10.97 -16.12 3.40
CA PRO A 160 -11.66 -14.91 2.96
C PRO A 160 -11.06 -13.62 3.53
N VAL A 161 -10.78 -13.57 4.84
CA VAL A 161 -10.19 -12.39 5.49
C VAL A 161 -8.79 -12.11 4.98
N LEU A 162 -7.93 -13.13 4.81
CA LEU A 162 -6.58 -12.95 4.27
C LEU A 162 -6.60 -12.41 2.83
N ILE A 163 -7.52 -12.89 1.99
CA ILE A 163 -7.69 -12.37 0.62
C ILE A 163 -8.20 -10.93 0.64
N LEU A 164 -9.13 -10.60 1.53
CA LEU A 164 -9.65 -9.23 1.69
C LEU A 164 -8.56 -8.28 2.20
N SER A 165 -7.75 -8.71 3.17
CA SER A 165 -6.61 -7.92 3.67
C SER A 165 -5.57 -7.69 2.57
N ALA A 166 -5.23 -8.71 1.78
CA ALA A 166 -4.32 -8.55 0.64
C ALA A 166 -4.85 -7.54 -0.40
N ALA A 167 -6.15 -7.62 -0.70
CA ALA A 167 -6.79 -6.67 -1.61
C ALA A 167 -6.81 -5.25 -1.01
N GLU A 168 -7.14 -5.12 0.28
CA GLU A 168 -7.15 -3.85 0.99
C GLU A 168 -5.77 -3.19 1.00
N ASN A 169 -4.73 -3.89 1.43
CA ASN A 169 -3.38 -3.36 1.49
C ASN A 169 -2.90 -2.88 0.10
N SER A 170 -3.15 -3.69 -0.92
CA SER A 170 -2.82 -3.31 -2.30
C SER A 170 -3.57 -2.07 -2.80
N VAL A 171 -4.86 -1.93 -2.48
CA VAL A 171 -5.63 -0.73 -2.86
C VAL A 171 -5.12 0.49 -2.10
N LEU A 172 -4.88 0.35 -0.80
CA LEU A 172 -4.36 1.42 0.05
C LEU A 172 -3.02 1.94 -0.48
N GLU A 173 -2.05 1.05 -0.66
CA GLU A 173 -0.70 1.42 -1.08
C GLU A 173 -0.66 1.94 -2.51
N GLU A 174 -1.26 1.23 -3.47
CA GLU A 174 -1.12 1.60 -4.88
C GLU A 174 -1.91 2.86 -5.23
N VAL A 175 -3.10 3.06 -4.64
CA VAL A 175 -3.87 4.28 -4.90
C VAL A 175 -3.21 5.49 -4.26
N ILE A 176 -2.71 5.38 -3.03
CA ILE A 176 -2.12 6.54 -2.32
C ILE A 176 -0.68 6.80 -2.74
N VAL A 177 0.21 5.81 -2.65
CA VAL A 177 1.67 6.01 -2.78
C VAL A 177 2.10 6.10 -4.24
N VAL A 178 1.41 5.39 -5.13
CA VAL A 178 1.73 5.37 -6.56
C VAL A 178 0.79 6.29 -7.32
N GLY A 179 -0.52 6.09 -7.22
CA GLY A 179 -1.49 6.88 -7.98
C GLY A 179 -1.50 8.37 -7.59
N TYR A 180 -1.92 8.64 -6.35
CA TYR A 180 -2.17 9.97 -5.83
C TYR A 180 -0.89 10.76 -5.57
N LEU A 181 0.08 10.17 -4.85
CA LEU A 181 1.32 10.87 -4.49
C LEU A 181 2.13 11.28 -5.72
N LEU A 182 2.33 10.38 -6.70
CA LEU A 182 3.07 10.76 -7.93
C LEU A 182 2.35 11.88 -8.68
N ARG A 183 1.02 11.82 -8.80
CA ARG A 183 0.21 12.90 -9.39
C ARG A 183 0.41 14.22 -8.64
N ARG A 184 0.35 14.20 -7.31
CA ARG A 184 0.51 15.40 -6.48
C ARG A 184 1.92 15.98 -6.56
N LEU A 185 2.96 15.14 -6.55
CA LEU A 185 4.34 15.59 -6.72
C LEU A 185 4.58 16.22 -8.11
N GLU A 186 4.02 15.62 -9.17
CA GLU A 186 4.02 16.21 -10.52
C GLU A 186 3.35 17.60 -10.54
N GLN A 187 2.17 17.73 -9.92
CA GLN A 187 1.45 19.01 -9.80
C GLN A 187 2.21 20.06 -8.96
N LEU A 188 3.02 19.60 -8.00
CA LEU A 188 3.93 20.45 -7.23
C LEU A 188 5.22 20.81 -7.98
N GLY A 189 5.43 20.28 -9.19
CA GLY A 189 6.56 20.59 -10.07
C GLY A 189 7.79 19.71 -9.87
N TRP A 190 7.65 18.55 -9.21
CA TRP A 190 8.74 17.59 -9.08
C TRP A 190 9.03 16.93 -10.43
N SER A 191 10.30 16.63 -10.69
CA SER A 191 10.68 15.84 -11.87
C SER A 191 10.14 14.41 -11.74
N PRO A 192 9.88 13.70 -12.86
CA PRO A 192 9.40 12.31 -12.82
C PRO A 192 10.31 11.40 -11.98
N VAL A 193 11.62 11.57 -12.10
CA VAL A 193 12.61 10.79 -11.33
C VAL A 193 12.53 11.11 -9.85
N ALA A 194 12.45 12.40 -9.47
CA ALA A 194 12.35 12.78 -8.06
C ALA A 194 11.05 12.27 -7.41
N ALA A 195 9.93 12.36 -8.13
CA ALA A 195 8.65 11.84 -7.65
C ALA A 195 8.68 10.30 -7.47
N LEU A 196 9.27 9.58 -8.43
CA LEU A 196 9.48 8.14 -8.37
C LEU A 196 10.30 7.75 -7.14
N LEU A 197 11.45 8.41 -6.93
CA LEU A 197 12.32 8.12 -5.79
C LEU A 197 11.63 8.42 -4.46
N ALA A 198 10.92 9.55 -4.35
CA ALA A 198 10.18 9.91 -3.14
C ALA A 198 9.08 8.88 -2.82
N SER A 199 8.30 8.47 -3.83
CA SER A 199 7.27 7.42 -3.68
C SER A 199 7.89 6.07 -3.25
N SER A 200 9.03 5.70 -3.85
CA SER A 200 9.73 4.44 -3.54
C SER A 200 10.33 4.43 -2.13
N VAL A 201 10.91 5.55 -1.69
CA VAL A 201 11.45 5.71 -0.33
C VAL A 201 10.31 5.70 0.70
N LEU A 202 9.19 6.39 0.40
CA LEU A 202 8.02 6.31 1.26
C LEU A 202 7.57 4.86 1.41
N ARG A 203 7.47 4.10 0.30
CA ARG A 203 7.15 2.67 0.34
C ARG A 203 8.07 1.87 1.23
N GLY A 204 9.39 1.94 1.00
CA GLY A 204 10.34 1.25 1.86
C GLY A 204 10.17 1.60 3.35
N SER A 205 9.91 2.87 3.67
CA SER A 205 9.89 3.35 5.05
C SER A 205 8.73 2.79 5.90
N TYR A 206 7.52 2.62 5.35
CA TYR A 206 6.43 1.96 6.10
C TYR A 206 6.54 0.43 6.15
N HIS A 207 7.61 -0.16 5.59
CA HIS A 207 7.96 -1.57 5.79
C HIS A 207 9.20 -1.77 6.65
N LEU A 208 9.78 -0.70 7.21
CA LEU A 208 11.01 -0.79 8.00
C LEU A 208 10.85 -1.67 9.26
N TYR A 209 9.63 -1.80 9.78
CA TYR A 209 9.32 -2.69 10.91
C TYR A 209 9.59 -4.17 10.62
N GLN A 210 9.68 -4.56 9.35
CA GLN A 210 10.03 -5.92 8.92
C GLN A 210 11.56 -6.17 8.91
N GLY A 211 12.36 -5.11 9.06
CA GLY A 211 13.82 -5.13 9.01
C GLY A 211 14.39 -4.50 7.72
N ILE A 212 15.72 -4.56 7.58
CA ILE A 212 16.44 -3.88 6.50
C ILE A 212 16.08 -4.48 5.13
N GLY A 213 15.96 -5.80 5.02
CA GLY A 213 15.54 -6.45 3.79
C GLY A 213 14.08 -6.14 3.45
N GLY A 214 13.19 -6.02 4.44
CA GLY A 214 11.82 -5.54 4.23
C GLY A 214 11.78 -4.13 3.62
N PHE A 215 12.60 -3.21 4.14
CA PHE A 215 12.79 -1.88 3.57
C PHE A 215 13.33 -1.92 2.14
N ILE A 216 14.43 -2.65 1.89
CA ILE A 216 15.08 -2.70 0.57
C ILE A 216 14.17 -3.35 -0.48
N GLY A 217 13.52 -4.48 -0.14
CA GLY A 217 12.62 -5.18 -1.05
C GLY A 217 11.46 -4.29 -1.50
N ASN A 218 10.86 -3.57 -0.56
CA ASN A 218 9.75 -2.65 -0.84
C ASN A 218 10.21 -1.36 -1.53
N LEU A 219 11.42 -0.87 -1.27
CA LEU A 219 12.01 0.24 -2.02
C LEU A 219 12.20 -0.14 -3.51
N VAL A 220 12.73 -1.34 -3.78
CA VAL A 220 12.92 -1.85 -5.15
C VAL A 220 11.57 -2.05 -5.85
N MET A 221 10.60 -2.67 -5.17
CA MET A 221 9.25 -2.83 -5.69
C MET A 221 8.60 -1.47 -5.96
N GLY A 222 8.79 -0.49 -5.08
CA GLY A 222 8.36 0.90 -5.25
C GLY A 222 8.91 1.54 -6.52
N VAL A 223 10.21 1.36 -6.80
CA VAL A 223 10.85 1.87 -8.03
C VAL A 223 10.19 1.25 -9.26
N VAL A 224 10.00 -0.07 -9.28
CA VAL A 224 9.38 -0.78 -10.41
C VAL A 224 7.94 -0.30 -10.61
N PHE A 225 7.16 -0.20 -9.54
CA PHE A 225 5.75 0.15 -9.60
C PHE A 225 5.54 1.62 -10.00
N ALA A 226 6.29 2.53 -9.42
CA ALA A 226 6.25 3.94 -9.78
C ALA A 226 6.69 4.16 -11.24
N PHE A 227 7.71 3.46 -11.71
CA PHE A 227 8.13 3.49 -13.12
C PHE A 227 7.01 2.99 -14.06
N LEU A 228 6.42 1.84 -13.76
CA LEU A 228 5.34 1.26 -14.57
C LEU A 228 4.08 2.14 -14.53
N TYR A 229 3.78 2.76 -13.39
CA TYR A 229 2.70 3.75 -13.29
C TYR A 229 2.99 4.98 -14.13
N GLN A 230 4.20 5.54 -14.11
CA GLN A 230 4.53 6.67 -14.98
C GLN A 230 4.38 6.30 -16.47
N ARG A 231 4.62 5.03 -16.83
CA ARG A 231 4.46 4.53 -18.20
C ARG A 231 3.01 4.27 -18.62
N TRP A 232 2.19 3.73 -17.71
CA TRP A 232 0.81 3.29 -18.00
C TRP A 232 -0.25 4.30 -17.56
N ARG A 233 0.11 5.18 -16.61
CA ARG A 233 -0.77 6.12 -15.89
C ARG A 233 -1.99 5.43 -15.30
N ARG A 234 -1.76 4.23 -14.74
CA ARG A 234 -2.82 3.33 -14.29
C ARG A 234 -2.35 2.46 -13.14
N VAL A 235 -3.03 2.55 -12.01
CA VAL A 235 -2.75 1.70 -10.83
C VAL A 235 -3.37 0.31 -10.93
N GLY A 236 -4.40 0.09 -11.76
CA GLY A 236 -5.11 -1.20 -11.90
C GLY A 236 -4.20 -2.44 -11.99
N PRO A 237 -3.22 -2.50 -12.91
CA PRO A 237 -2.30 -3.65 -12.98
C PRO A 237 -1.43 -3.81 -11.73
N LEU A 238 -1.08 -2.70 -11.07
CA LEU A 238 -0.23 -2.70 -9.88
C LEU A 238 -1.01 -3.21 -8.66
N VAL A 239 -2.28 -2.80 -8.52
CA VAL A 239 -3.20 -3.32 -7.51
C VAL A 239 -3.32 -4.83 -7.67
N VAL A 240 -3.60 -5.33 -8.88
CA VAL A 240 -3.67 -6.78 -9.15
C VAL A 240 -2.36 -7.47 -8.77
N ALA A 241 -1.21 -6.92 -9.19
CA ALA A 241 0.08 -7.53 -8.91
C ALA A 241 0.32 -7.64 -7.41
N HIS A 242 0.10 -6.56 -6.68
CA HIS A 242 0.29 -6.50 -5.24
C HIS A 242 -0.71 -7.42 -4.51
N THR A 243 -2.00 -7.40 -4.85
CA THR A 243 -2.98 -8.33 -4.26
C THR A 243 -2.52 -9.78 -4.41
N LEU A 244 -2.01 -10.18 -5.57
CA LEU A 244 -1.54 -11.56 -5.81
C LEU A 244 -0.27 -11.90 -5.03
N LEU A 245 0.64 -10.94 -4.86
CA LEU A 245 1.83 -11.11 -4.02
C LEU A 245 1.44 -11.32 -2.56
N ASP A 246 0.53 -10.50 -2.03
CA ASP A 246 0.05 -10.59 -0.65
C ASP A 246 -0.78 -11.85 -0.41
N ILE A 247 -1.65 -12.26 -1.35
CA ILE A 247 -2.32 -13.57 -1.28
C ILE A 247 -1.29 -14.69 -1.24
N GLY A 248 -0.27 -14.64 -2.10
CA GLY A 248 0.81 -15.62 -2.10
C GLY A 248 1.55 -15.68 -0.77
N ALA A 249 1.82 -14.54 -0.14
CA ALA A 249 2.46 -14.46 1.16
C ALA A 249 1.54 -14.95 2.29
N PHE A 250 0.29 -14.48 2.35
CA PHE A 250 -0.64 -14.75 3.45
C PHE A 250 -1.21 -16.17 3.37
N VAL A 251 -1.87 -16.49 2.27
CA VAL A 251 -2.51 -17.80 2.06
C VAL A 251 -1.45 -18.87 1.84
N GLY A 252 -0.38 -18.57 1.10
CA GLY A 252 0.73 -19.50 0.90
C GLY A 252 1.42 -19.86 2.22
N TYR A 253 1.68 -18.89 3.10
CA TYR A 253 2.20 -19.17 4.44
C TYR A 253 1.22 -20.02 5.26
N ALA A 254 -0.06 -19.67 5.29
CA ALA A 254 -1.09 -20.44 6.00
C ALA A 254 -1.15 -21.92 5.59
N LEU A 255 -0.90 -22.20 4.30
CA LEU A 255 -0.95 -23.55 3.76
C LEU A 255 0.34 -24.34 3.96
N LEU A 256 1.50 -23.68 3.97
CA LEU A 256 2.84 -24.31 3.92
C LEU A 256 3.62 -24.27 5.23
N ALA A 257 3.35 -23.31 6.12
CA ALA A 257 4.05 -23.18 7.40
C ALA A 257 3.94 -24.48 8.22
N GLY A 258 5.06 -24.97 8.73
CA GLY A 258 5.16 -26.24 9.46
C GLY A 258 5.07 -27.51 8.58
N LYS A 259 4.87 -27.37 7.26
CA LYS A 259 4.81 -28.50 6.31
C LYS A 259 6.02 -28.58 5.38
N VAL A 260 6.79 -27.51 5.24
CA VAL A 260 7.99 -27.44 4.40
C VAL A 260 9.19 -26.94 5.21
N GLY A 261 10.36 -27.54 5.00
CA GLY A 261 11.57 -27.24 5.79
C GLY A 261 12.30 -25.95 5.44
N TRP A 262 11.95 -25.30 4.32
CA TRP A 262 12.62 -24.09 3.85
C TRP A 262 11.91 -22.80 4.26
N LEU A 263 10.65 -22.86 4.69
CA LEU A 263 9.87 -21.69 5.09
C LEU A 263 10.11 -21.40 6.58
N PRO A 264 10.65 -20.23 6.96
CA PRO A 264 10.82 -19.86 8.35
C PRO A 264 9.47 -19.80 9.08
N THR A 265 9.40 -20.37 10.27
CA THR A 265 8.29 -20.23 11.21
C THR A 265 8.84 -19.69 12.53
N ALA A 266 8.08 -18.81 13.18
CA ALA A 266 8.39 -18.31 14.53
C ALA A 266 7.97 -19.33 15.61
#